data_AF-A0A399I5D8-F1
#
_entry.id   AF-A0A399I5D8-F1
#
_cell.length_a   1.000
_cell.length_b   1.000
_cell.length_c   1.000
_cell.angle_alpha   90.00
_cell.angle_beta   90.00
_cell.angle_gamma   90.00
#
_symmetry.space_group_name_H-M   'P 1'
#
loop_
_entity.id
_entity.type
_entity.pdbx_description
1 polymer ?
#
loop_
_entity_poly.entity_id
_entity_poly.type
_entity_poly.pdbx_seq_one_letter_code
_entity_poly.pdbx_strand_id
1 'polypeptide(L)'
;MVKRFWLAAVLVSIAVAAQAADGPTLERGKELFESTKLGTTGKSCASCHPGGRKLEWAATYDVGKLTGIVNKCIEKALKGNPLDPAGNDMQSLIMYMKTFAGPGK
;
A
#
# COMPACT_ATOMS: atom_id res chain seq x y z
N MET A 1 28.64 23.47 45.34
CA MET A 1 28.09 22.12 45.64
C MET A 1 26.61 22.27 45.96
N VAL A 2 25.74 22.01 44.97
CA VAL A 2 24.41 21.34 45.05
C VAL A 2 23.80 21.43 43.64
N LYS A 3 23.89 20.33 42.90
CA LYS A 3 23.41 20.21 41.51
C LYS A 3 21.87 20.25 41.53
N ARG A 4 21.30 21.25 40.85
CA ARG A 4 19.86 21.35 40.58
C ARG A 4 19.48 20.16 39.69
N PHE A 5 18.88 19.13 40.28
CA PHE A 5 18.27 18.03 39.54
C PHE A 5 17.02 18.55 38.84
N TRP A 6 17.19 19.02 37.60
CA TRP A 6 16.07 19.23 36.69
C TRP A 6 15.63 17.87 36.19
N LEU A 7 14.53 17.36 36.76
CA LEU A 7 13.75 16.27 36.20
C LEU A 7 13.04 16.78 34.93
N ALA A 8 13.69 16.64 33.79
CA ALA A 8 13.02 16.73 32.50
C ALA A 8 12.37 15.36 32.21
N ALA A 9 11.07 15.25 32.52
CA ALA A 9 10.26 14.11 32.11
C ALA A 9 10.12 14.13 30.58
N VAL A 10 10.90 13.30 29.89
CA VAL A 10 10.72 13.05 28.46
C VAL A 10 9.51 12.15 28.31
N LEU A 11 8.37 12.74 27.96
CA LEU A 11 7.19 12.02 27.48
C LEU A 11 7.53 11.41 26.12
N VAL A 12 7.98 10.16 26.12
CA VAL A 12 8.07 9.34 24.92
C VAL A 12 6.64 8.93 24.54
N SER A 13 6.03 9.70 23.65
CA SER A 13 4.78 9.30 22.99
C SER A 13 5.09 8.16 22.02
N ILE A 14 4.95 6.92 22.48
CA ILE A 14 4.91 5.75 21.60
C ILE A 14 3.54 5.78 20.92
N ALA A 15 3.47 6.40 19.74
CA ALA A 15 2.34 6.19 18.85
C ALA A 15 2.44 4.74 18.33
N VAL A 16 1.76 3.82 19.00
CA VAL A 16 1.53 2.48 18.47
C VAL A 16 0.62 2.63 17.26
N ALA A 17 1.21 2.64 16.07
CA ALA A 17 0.44 2.41 14.85
C ALA A 17 -0.19 1.02 14.99
N ALA A 18 -1.52 0.99 15.10
CA ALA A 18 -2.31 -0.23 15.08
C ALA A 18 -1.91 -1.05 13.85
N GLN A 19 -1.19 -2.14 14.08
CA GLN A 19 -1.04 -3.18 13.08
C GLN A 19 -2.36 -3.94 13.14
N ALA A 20 -3.31 -3.57 12.27
CA ALA A 20 -4.50 -4.37 12.08
C ALA A 20 -4.05 -5.74 11.56
N ALA A 21 -4.02 -6.73 12.46
CA ALA A 21 -3.79 -8.13 12.17
C ALA A 21 -5.09 -8.80 11.67
N ASP A 22 -5.85 -8.08 10.84
CA ASP A 22 -6.96 -8.63 10.09
C ASP A 22 -6.41 -9.14 8.75
N GLY A 23 -7.01 -10.20 8.21
CA GLY A 23 -6.62 -10.77 6.92
C GLY A 23 -6.75 -9.76 5.76
N PRO A 24 -6.45 -10.18 4.52
CA PRO A 24 -6.62 -9.33 3.36
C PRO A 24 -8.07 -8.82 3.23
N THR A 25 -8.27 -7.53 2.95
CA THR A 25 -9.60 -6.92 2.76
C THR A 25 -9.66 -6.05 1.50
N LEU A 26 -10.87 -5.86 0.96
CA LEU A 26 -11.10 -4.98 -0.20
C LEU A 26 -10.85 -3.51 0.16
N GLU A 27 -11.27 -3.10 1.36
CA GLU A 27 -11.09 -1.76 1.90
C GLU A 27 -9.60 -1.42 1.98
N ARG A 28 -8.78 -2.33 2.51
CA ARG A 28 -7.33 -2.16 2.56
C ARG A 28 -6.72 -2.06 1.17
N GLY A 29 -7.20 -2.88 0.23
CA GLY A 29 -6.76 -2.82 -1.17
C GLY A 29 -7.06 -1.48 -1.83
N LYS A 30 -8.25 -0.92 -1.59
CA LYS A 30 -8.65 0.42 -2.05
C LYS A 30 -7.78 1.51 -1.45
N GLU A 31 -7.54 1.47 -0.14
CA GLU A 31 -6.66 2.43 0.54
C GLU A 31 -5.25 2.43 -0.06
N LEU A 32 -4.67 1.24 -0.27
CA LEU A 32 -3.35 1.08 -0.88
C LEU A 32 -3.33 1.63 -2.31
N PHE A 33 -4.36 1.34 -3.10
CA PHE A 33 -4.48 1.81 -4.48
C PHE A 33 -4.57 3.35 -4.59
N GLU A 34 -5.24 4.00 -3.63
CA GLU A 34 -5.39 5.46 -3.56
C GLU A 34 -4.20 6.15 -2.88
N SER A 35 -3.40 5.42 -2.11
CA SER A 35 -2.31 5.96 -1.29
C SER A 35 -1.13 6.47 -2.10
N THR A 36 -0.72 7.70 -1.81
CA THR A 36 0.56 8.28 -2.28
C THR A 36 1.76 7.83 -1.44
N LYS A 37 1.51 7.12 -0.33
CA LYS A 37 2.55 6.69 0.63
C LYS A 37 3.30 5.43 0.20
N LEU A 38 2.87 4.77 -0.89
CA LEU A 38 3.58 3.62 -1.46
C LEU A 38 4.90 4.00 -2.13
N GLY A 39 5.17 5.29 -2.33
CA GLY A 39 6.42 5.76 -2.90
C GLY A 39 6.72 7.21 -2.54
N THR A 40 7.64 7.81 -3.26
CA THR A 40 8.17 9.16 -2.97
C THR A 40 7.81 10.20 -4.03
N THR A 41 7.17 9.78 -5.13
CA THR A 41 6.81 10.68 -6.24
C THR A 41 5.54 11.50 -6.00
N GLY A 42 4.85 11.27 -4.89
CA GLY A 42 3.53 11.88 -4.61
C GLY A 42 2.39 11.34 -5.48
N LYS A 43 2.62 10.30 -6.27
CA LYS A 43 1.61 9.60 -7.08
C LYS A 43 1.14 8.33 -6.39
N SER A 44 -0.09 7.92 -6.68
CA SER A 44 -0.69 6.63 -6.30
C SER A 44 -1.00 5.79 -7.53
N CYS A 45 -1.46 4.55 -7.34
CA CYS A 45 -1.97 3.72 -8.44
C CYS A 45 -3.13 4.45 -9.15
N ALA A 46 -4.07 5.00 -8.38
CA ALA A 46 -5.22 5.77 -8.88
C ALA A 46 -4.82 7.03 -9.68
N SER A 47 -3.64 7.60 -9.43
CA SER A 47 -3.14 8.76 -10.19
C SER A 47 -2.90 8.41 -11.67
N CYS A 48 -2.45 7.19 -11.95
CA CYS A 48 -2.21 6.70 -13.32
C CYS A 48 -3.39 5.87 -13.88
N HIS A 49 -4.10 5.16 -12.99
CA HIS A 49 -5.23 4.29 -13.28
C HIS A 49 -6.52 4.78 -12.59
N PRO A 50 -6.99 6.01 -12.86
CA PRO A 50 -8.18 6.53 -12.21
C PRO A 50 -9.39 5.69 -12.57
N GLY A 51 -10.14 5.26 -11.56
CA GLY A 51 -11.28 4.35 -11.72
C GLY A 51 -10.91 2.97 -12.31
N GLY A 52 -9.63 2.57 -12.26
CA GLY A 52 -9.18 1.30 -12.82
C GLY A 52 -8.91 1.29 -14.32
N ARG A 53 -8.91 2.45 -15.00
CA ARG A 53 -8.61 2.52 -16.45
C ARG A 53 -7.30 1.82 -16.79
N LYS A 54 -7.29 1.06 -17.89
CA LYS A 54 -6.15 0.26 -18.36
C LYS A 54 -5.80 -0.93 -17.46
N LEU A 55 -6.67 -1.32 -16.53
CA LEU A 55 -6.53 -2.51 -15.67
C LEU A 55 -7.59 -3.57 -15.99
N GLU A 56 -8.27 -3.49 -17.13
CA GLU A 56 -9.37 -4.39 -17.53
C GLU A 56 -8.92 -5.85 -17.61
N TRP A 57 -7.62 -6.05 -17.86
CA TRP A 57 -6.96 -7.36 -17.95
C TRP A 57 -6.34 -7.82 -16.62
N ALA A 58 -6.45 -7.05 -15.53
CA ALA A 58 -5.79 -7.41 -14.27
C ALA A 58 -6.22 -8.78 -13.73
N ALA A 59 -7.50 -9.17 -13.87
CA ALA A 59 -7.95 -10.49 -13.43
C ALA A 59 -7.62 -11.64 -14.38
N THR A 60 -7.11 -11.37 -15.59
CA THR A 60 -6.66 -12.45 -16.49
C THR A 60 -5.24 -12.91 -16.16
N TYR A 61 -4.49 -12.14 -15.38
CA TYR A 61 -3.19 -12.56 -14.87
C TYR A 61 -3.35 -13.48 -13.65
N ASP A 62 -2.48 -14.48 -13.59
CA ASP A 62 -2.28 -15.23 -12.35
C ASP A 62 -1.75 -14.30 -11.24
N VAL A 63 -1.96 -14.70 -10.00
CA VAL A 63 -1.61 -13.88 -8.83
C VAL A 63 -0.11 -13.58 -8.79
N GLY A 64 0.76 -14.53 -9.17
CA GLY A 64 2.20 -14.34 -9.16
C GLY A 64 2.64 -13.29 -10.17
N LYS A 65 2.14 -13.37 -11.40
CA LYS A 65 2.40 -12.36 -12.44
C LYS A 65 1.89 -10.98 -12.04
N LEU A 66 0.66 -10.89 -11.53
CA LEU A 66 0.10 -9.60 -11.09
C LEU A 66 0.89 -9.01 -9.92
N THR A 67 1.29 -9.83 -8.94
CA THR A 67 2.18 -9.43 -7.83
C THR A 67 3.48 -8.80 -8.34
N GLY A 68 4.13 -9.45 -9.31
CA GLY A 68 5.35 -8.93 -9.92
C GLY A 68 5.14 -7.59 -10.64
N ILE A 69 4.02 -7.45 -11.36
CA ILE A 69 3.65 -6.18 -12.02
C ILE A 69 3.44 -5.07 -10.98
N VAL A 70 2.68 -5.34 -9.92
CA VAL A 70 2.39 -4.40 -8.83
C VAL A 70 3.69 -3.89 -8.20
N ASN A 71 4.59 -4.80 -7.79
CA ASN A 71 5.85 -4.41 -7.19
C ASN A 71 6.76 -3.64 -8.15
N LYS A 72 6.74 -3.97 -9.45
CA LYS A 72 7.48 -3.20 -10.47
C LYS A 72 6.92 -1.78 -10.62
N CYS A 73 5.61 -1.60 -10.54
CA CYS A 73 4.98 -0.28 -10.52
C CYS A 73 5.41 0.52 -9.29
N ILE A 74 5.34 -0.07 -8.09
CA ILE A 74 5.76 0.57 -6.84
C ILE A 74 7.23 1.00 -6.91
N GLU A 75 8.12 0.08 -7.31
CA GLU A 75 9.55 0.35 -7.34
C GLU A 75 9.95 1.34 -8.44
N LYS A 76 9.49 1.10 -9.68
CA LYS A 76 9.99 1.86 -10.84
C LYS A 76 9.24 3.16 -11.07
N ALA A 77 7.91 3.16 -10.91
CA ALA A 77 7.07 4.33 -11.17
C ALA A 77 6.85 5.18 -9.92
N LEU A 78 6.62 4.57 -8.75
CA LEU A 78 6.40 5.31 -7.50
C LEU A 78 7.69 5.59 -6.72
N LYS A 79 8.80 4.92 -7.07
CA LYS A 79 10.08 5.02 -6.34
C LYS A 79 9.92 4.64 -4.87
N GLY A 80 9.15 3.59 -4.62
CA GLY A 80 8.91 3.01 -3.30
C GLY A 80 9.59 1.66 -3.10
N ASN A 81 9.37 1.08 -1.92
CA ASN A 81 9.81 -0.27 -1.62
C ASN A 81 8.73 -1.28 -2.01
N PRO A 82 9.09 -2.41 -2.64
CA PRO A 82 8.15 -3.49 -2.91
C PRO A 82 7.40 -3.93 -1.64
N LEU A 83 6.12 -4.27 -1.80
CA LEU A 83 5.37 -4.96 -0.74
C LEU A 83 5.82 -6.41 -0.66
N ASP A 84 5.67 -7.01 0.53
CA ASP A 84 5.84 -8.44 0.71
C ASP A 84 4.89 -9.20 -0.24
N PRO A 85 5.40 -10.00 -1.19
CA PRO A 85 4.58 -10.76 -2.13
C PRO A 85 3.55 -11.69 -1.47
N ALA A 86 3.85 -12.20 -0.27
CA ALA A 86 2.97 -13.09 0.48
C ALA A 86 2.10 -12.35 1.51
N GLY A 87 2.36 -11.07 1.75
CA GLY A 87 1.73 -10.30 2.82
C GLY A 87 0.28 -9.88 2.53
N ASN A 88 -0.47 -9.59 3.60
CA ASN A 88 -1.87 -9.20 3.52
C ASN A 88 -2.10 -7.95 2.66
N ASP A 89 -1.16 -7.00 2.65
CA ASP A 89 -1.25 -5.78 1.84
C ASP A 89 -1.21 -6.08 0.33
N MET A 90 -0.31 -6.98 -0.10
CA MET A 90 -0.25 -7.41 -1.51
C MET A 90 -1.53 -8.13 -1.91
N GLN A 91 -2.01 -9.05 -1.07
CA GLN A 91 -3.22 -9.81 -1.32
C GLN A 91 -4.46 -8.89 -1.39
N SER A 92 -4.57 -7.92 -0.48
CA SER A 92 -5.63 -6.92 -0.45
C SER A 92 -5.63 -6.07 -1.72
N LEU A 93 -4.45 -5.58 -2.12
CA LEU A 93 -4.29 -4.77 -3.33
C LEU A 93 -4.66 -5.54 -4.60
N ILE A 94 -4.23 -6.81 -4.71
CA ILE A 94 -4.61 -7.68 -5.84
C ILE A 94 -6.12 -7.94 -5.87
N MET A 95 -6.72 -8.21 -4.71
CA MET A 95 -8.16 -8.43 -4.59
C MET A 95 -8.94 -7.21 -5.11
N TYR A 96 -8.54 -6.01 -4.69
CA TYR A 96 -9.14 -4.77 -5.16
C TYR A 96 -8.88 -4.52 -6.66
N MET A 97 -7.65 -4.70 -7.15
CA MET A 97 -7.36 -4.51 -8.58
C MET A 97 -8.19 -5.43 -9.49
N LYS A 98 -8.51 -6.65 -9.04
CA LYS A 98 -9.36 -7.59 -9.78
C LYS A 98 -10.80 -7.13 -9.90
N THR A 99 -11.28 -6.18 -9.08
CA THR A 99 -12.63 -5.63 -9.24
C THR A 99 -12.77 -4.75 -10.48
N PHE A 100 -11.67 -4.30 -11.08
CA PHE A 100 -11.65 -3.55 -12.34
C PHE A 100 -11.68 -4.44 -13.58
N ALA A 101 -11.59 -5.76 -13.42
CA ALA A 101 -11.49 -6.65 -14.55
C ALA A 101 -12.84 -6.92 -15.22
N GLY A 102 -12.81 -7.02 -16.55
CA GLY A 102 -13.96 -7.30 -17.40
C GLY A 102 -14.00 -6.39 -18.63
N PRO A 103 -14.33 -6.90 -19.81
CA PRO A 103 -14.52 -6.05 -20.99
C PRO A 103 -15.74 -5.14 -20.77
N GLY A 104 -15.53 -3.81 -20.80
CA GLY A 104 -16.62 -2.82 -20.83
C GLY A 104 -17.07 -2.23 -19.49
N LYS A 105 -16.16 -2.11 -18.51
CA LYS A 105 -16.32 -1.17 -17.38
C LYS A 105 -15.66 0.16 -17.72
#